data_AF-A0AAN8A3P9-F1
#
_entry.id   AF-A0AAN8A3P9-F1
#
_cell.length_a   1.000
_cell.length_b   1.000
_cell.length_c   1.000
_cell.angle_alpha   90.00
_cell.angle_beta   90.00
_cell.angle_gamma   90.00
#
_symmetry.space_group_name_H-M   'P 1'
#
loop_
_entity.id
_entity.type
_entity.pdbx_description
1 polymer ?
#
loop_
_entity_poly.entity_id
_entity_poly.type
_entity_poly.pdbx_seq_one_letter_code
_entity_poly.pdbx_strand_id
1 'polypeptide(L)'
;MAEKQYLKISLFLKKQPNITEEFFHEHWKTQHVDVALRNRTFASKARKYNQVHVTLELREQARSFGITVMEYDGIAEVWVDSLEDWKEVLADPDFVKDVGAI
;
A
#
# COMPACT_ATOMS: atom_id res chain seq x y z
N MET A 1 28.61 13.77 1.85
CA MET A 1 27.74 12.83 1.11
C MET A 1 26.54 13.62 0.64
N ALA A 2 26.11 13.46 -0.62
CA ALA A 2 24.89 14.12 -1.08
C ALA A 2 23.68 13.55 -0.35
N GLU A 3 22.72 14.40 0.00
CA GLU A 3 21.45 13.96 0.58
C GLU A 3 20.70 13.09 -0.43
N LYS A 4 20.32 11.87 -0.02
CA LYS A 4 19.59 10.96 -0.88
C LYS A 4 18.10 11.20 -0.72
N GLN A 5 17.47 11.73 -1.77
CA GLN A 5 16.02 11.90 -1.84
C GLN A 5 15.36 10.63 -2.38
N TYR A 6 14.24 10.23 -1.77
CA TYR A 6 13.39 9.14 -2.26
C TYR A 6 12.05 9.70 -2.71
N LEU A 7 11.46 9.08 -3.75
CA LEU A 7 10.06 9.30 -4.09
C LEU A 7 9.19 8.43 -3.17
N LYS A 8 8.31 9.07 -2.39
CA LYS A 8 7.28 8.37 -1.60
C LYS A 8 5.98 8.31 -2.39
N ILE A 9 5.46 7.09 -2.58
CA ILE A 9 4.13 6.82 -3.13
C ILE A 9 3.23 6.41 -1.97
N SER A 10 2.06 7.05 -1.83
CA SER A 10 1.02 6.67 -0.86
C SER A 10 -0.25 6.30 -1.62
N LEU A 11 -0.65 5.04 -1.50
CA LEU A 11 -1.83 4.46 -2.12
C LEU A 11 -2.91 4.28 -1.05
N PHE A 12 -4.03 4.98 -1.20
CA PHE A 12 -5.17 4.89 -0.29
C PHE A 12 -6.12 3.81 -0.80
N LEU A 13 -6.26 2.75 -0.02
CA LEU A 13 -6.96 1.53 -0.42
C LEU A 13 -8.35 1.48 0.23
N LYS A 14 -9.34 1.06 -0.54
CA LYS A 14 -10.67 0.71 -0.04
C LYS A 14 -10.89 -0.78 -0.27
N LYS A 15 -11.30 -1.50 0.77
CA LYS A 15 -11.58 -2.93 0.67
C LYS A 15 -12.79 -3.18 -0.22
N GLN A 16 -12.86 -4.35 -0.86
CA GLN A 16 -14.06 -4.72 -1.62
C GLN A 16 -15.31 -4.76 -0.72
N PRO A 17 -16.51 -4.41 -1.25
CA PRO A 17 -17.73 -4.35 -0.44
C PRO A 17 -18.13 -5.69 0.21
N ASN A 18 -17.74 -6.80 -0.40
CA ASN A 18 -18.11 -8.16 0.01
C ASN A 18 -17.10 -8.84 0.95
N ILE A 19 -16.01 -8.18 1.35
CA ILE A 19 -15.04 -8.73 2.31
C ILE A 19 -15.12 -8.04 3.66
N THR A 20 -14.84 -8.79 4.72
CA THR A 20 -14.80 -8.23 6.08
C THR A 20 -13.53 -7.41 6.27
N GLU A 21 -13.57 -6.53 7.27
CA GLU A 21 -12.40 -5.73 7.68
C GLU A 21 -11.26 -6.63 8.17
N GLU A 22 -11.57 -7.63 8.98
CA GLU A 22 -10.59 -8.58 9.52
C GLU A 22 -9.91 -9.35 8.39
N PHE A 23 -10.69 -9.81 7.41
CA PHE A 23 -10.15 -10.50 6.24
C PHE A 23 -9.23 -9.60 5.43
N PHE A 24 -9.65 -8.36 5.15
CA PHE A 24 -8.83 -7.38 4.42
C PHE A 24 -7.48 -7.19 5.11
N HIS A 25 -7.49 -6.88 6.41
CA HIS A 25 -6.25 -6.62 7.14
C HIS A 25 -5.37 -7.86 7.29
N GLU A 26 -5.95 -9.05 7.55
CA GLU A 26 -5.19 -10.29 7.68
C GLU A 26 -4.56 -10.70 6.36
N HIS A 27 -5.33 -10.70 5.27
CA HIS A 27 -4.83 -11.00 3.93
C HIS A 27 -3.74 -10.02 3.51
N TRP A 28 -3.93 -8.72 3.80
CA TRP A 28 -3.01 -7.68 3.38
C TRP A 28 -1.65 -7.77 4.08
N LYS A 29 -1.63 -7.99 5.40
CA LYS A 29 -0.38 -8.12 6.18
C LYS A 29 0.34 -9.46 6.02
N THR A 30 -0.30 -10.44 5.36
CA THR A 30 0.27 -11.78 5.16
C THR A 30 0.47 -12.11 3.68
N GLN A 31 -0.57 -12.58 3.00
CA GLN A 31 -0.50 -13.11 1.65
C GLN A 31 -0.12 -12.04 0.62
N HIS A 32 -0.74 -10.86 0.71
CA HIS A 32 -0.49 -9.80 -0.25
C HIS A 32 0.97 -9.29 -0.19
N VAL A 33 1.48 -9.02 1.02
CA VAL A 33 2.87 -8.56 1.17
C VAL A 33 3.87 -9.64 0.74
N ASP A 34 3.59 -10.92 1.02
CA ASP A 34 4.43 -12.03 0.57
C ASP A 34 4.56 -12.07 -0.96
N VAL A 35 3.45 -11.87 -1.67
CA VAL A 35 3.43 -11.82 -3.14
C VAL A 35 4.23 -10.63 -3.65
N ALA A 36 4.00 -9.43 -3.10
CA ALA A 36 4.72 -8.22 -3.50
C ALA A 36 6.24 -8.36 -3.28
N LEU A 37 6.67 -8.91 -2.14
CA LEU A 37 8.09 -9.08 -1.81
C LEU A 37 8.78 -10.20 -2.62
N ARG A 38 8.03 -11.17 -3.13
CA ARG A 38 8.57 -12.22 -4.03
C ARG A 38 8.75 -11.72 -5.46
N ASN A 39 8.02 -10.69 -5.89
CA ASN A 39 8.24 -10.09 -7.19
C ASN A 39 9.61 -9.39 -7.24
N ARG A 40 10.46 -9.81 -8.18
CA ARG A 40 11.85 -9.35 -8.27
C ARG A 40 11.95 -7.86 -8.63
N THR A 41 11.06 -7.36 -9.49
CA THR A 41 11.04 -5.96 -9.91
C THR A 41 10.77 -5.09 -8.68
N PHE A 42 9.67 -5.34 -7.97
CA PHE A 42 9.33 -4.62 -6.74
C PHE A 42 10.43 -4.72 -5.68
N ALA A 43 10.91 -5.92 -5.38
CA ALA A 43 11.94 -6.12 -4.36
C ALA A 43 13.26 -5.39 -4.68
N SER A 44 13.62 -5.24 -5.96
CA SER A 44 14.83 -4.52 -6.36
C SER A 44 14.70 -3.00 -6.28
N LYS A 45 13.49 -2.46 -6.41
CA LYS A 45 13.21 -1.02 -6.52
C LYS A 45 12.70 -0.40 -5.23
N ALA A 46 11.90 -1.13 -4.45
CA ALA A 46 11.40 -0.68 -3.18
C ALA A 46 12.54 -0.52 -2.16
N ARG A 47 12.55 0.62 -1.48
CA ARG A 47 13.53 0.98 -0.43
C ARG A 47 12.89 0.91 0.94
N LYS A 48 11.58 1.09 0.98
CA LYS A 48 10.72 0.89 2.14
C LYS A 48 9.31 0.57 1.66
N TYR A 49 8.64 -0.32 2.37
CA TYR A 49 7.22 -0.61 2.22
C TYR A 49 6.56 -0.57 3.59
N ASN A 50 5.49 0.20 3.74
CA ASN A 50 4.65 0.26 4.93
C ASN A 50 3.20 -0.06 4.57
N GLN A 51 2.53 -0.75 5.49
CA GLN A 51 1.08 -0.93 5.49
C GLN A 51 0.50 -0.22 6.70
N VAL A 52 -0.33 0.79 6.47
CA VAL A 52 -1.09 1.47 7.53
C VAL A 52 -2.50 0.91 7.53
N HIS A 53 -2.86 0.20 8.60
CA HIS A 53 -4.18 -0.37 8.77
C HIS A 53 -5.12 0.68 9.37
N VAL A 54 -6.26 0.90 8.72
CA VAL A 54 -7.23 1.93 9.12
C VAL A 54 -8.55 1.25 9.41
N THR A 55 -8.75 0.91 10.69
CA THR A 55 -9.92 0.17 11.12
C THR A 55 -11.19 1.02 11.09
N LEU A 56 -12.36 0.39 11.07
CA LEU A 56 -13.64 1.07 11.26
C LEU A 56 -13.65 1.84 12.59
N GLU A 57 -13.16 1.23 13.66
CA GLU A 57 -13.06 1.88 14.97
C GLU A 57 -12.22 3.16 14.91
N LEU A 58 -11.02 3.11 14.31
CA LEU A 58 -10.14 4.28 14.17
C LEU A 58 -10.81 5.38 13.34
N ARG A 59 -11.56 5.03 12.29
CA ARG A 59 -12.30 6.00 11.48
C ARG A 59 -13.43 6.65 12.26
N GLU A 60 -14.18 5.89 13.05
CA GLU A 60 -15.23 6.43 13.90
C GLU A 60 -14.66 7.37 14.97
N GLN A 61 -13.53 7.00 15.59
CA GLN A 61 -12.80 7.90 16.50
C GLN A 61 -12.36 9.18 15.78
N ALA A 62 -11.87 9.09 14.55
CA ALA A 62 -11.43 10.25 13.76
C ALA A 62 -12.57 11.22 13.40
N ARG A 63 -13.84 10.79 13.40
CA ARG A 63 -14.98 11.70 13.17
C ARG A 63 -15.06 12.82 14.21
N SER A 64 -14.47 12.61 15.39
CA SER A 64 -14.38 13.63 16.44
C SER A 64 -13.46 14.80 16.10
N PHE A 65 -12.64 14.71 15.05
CA PHE A 65 -11.62 15.72 14.74
C PHE A 65 -12.17 17.04 14.20
N GLY A 66 -13.47 17.10 13.86
CA GLY A 66 -14.09 18.31 13.30
C GLY A 66 -13.60 18.66 11.89
N ILE A 67 -12.95 17.73 11.20
CA ILE A 67 -12.50 17.84 9.81
C ILE A 67 -12.99 16.63 9.00
N THR A 68 -12.94 16.74 7.67
CA THR A 68 -13.30 15.63 6.79
C THR A 68 -12.36 14.45 6.98
N VAL A 69 -12.94 13.31 7.38
CA VAL A 69 -12.24 12.02 7.45
C VAL A 69 -12.47 11.27 6.15
N MET A 70 -11.38 10.86 5.51
CA MET A 70 -11.43 10.05 4.29
C MET A 70 -11.79 8.59 4.58
N GLU A 71 -12.54 7.96 3.67
CA GLU A 71 -13.03 6.58 3.84
C GLU A 71 -12.18 5.54 3.09
N TYR A 72 -10.94 5.36 3.53
CA TYR A 72 -10.09 4.22 3.15
C TYR A 72 -10.00 3.22 4.29
N ASP A 73 -9.64 1.98 3.96
CA ASP A 73 -9.41 0.89 4.91
C ASP A 73 -7.90 0.66 5.11
N GLY A 74 -7.05 1.23 4.27
CA GLY A 74 -5.59 1.16 4.46
C GLY A 74 -4.79 2.13 3.60
N ILE A 75 -3.52 2.32 3.95
CA ILE A 75 -2.55 3.08 3.15
C ILE A 75 -1.31 2.23 2.89
N ALA A 76 -1.05 1.93 1.63
CA ALA A 76 0.23 1.36 1.21
C ALA A 76 1.20 2.52 0.95
N GLU A 77 2.37 2.51 1.61
CA GLU A 77 3.42 3.48 1.32
C GLU A 77 4.66 2.78 0.79
N VAL A 78 5.17 3.24 -0.35
CA VAL A 78 6.38 2.71 -0.99
C VAL A 78 7.36 3.85 -1.22
N TRP A 79 8.63 3.60 -0.93
CA TRP A 79 9.72 4.51 -1.29
C TRP A 79 10.57 3.88 -2.38
N VAL A 80 10.91 4.65 -3.41
CA VAL A 80 11.79 4.25 -4.51
C VAL A 80 12.81 5.34 -4.79
N ASP A 81 13.89 5.02 -5.52
CA ASP A 81 14.91 6.02 -5.86
C ASP A 81 14.40 7.04 -6.89
N SER A 82 13.47 6.65 -7.78
CA SER A 82 12.98 7.54 -8.84
C SER A 82 11.55 7.20 -9.31
N LEU A 83 10.93 8.14 -10.03
CA LEU A 83 9.65 7.89 -10.69
C LEU A 83 9.76 6.76 -11.73
N GLU A 84 10.91 6.63 -12.39
CA GLU A 84 11.12 5.58 -13.39
C GLU A 84 11.12 4.20 -12.76
N ASP A 85 11.74 4.04 -11.60
CA ASP A 85 11.70 2.78 -10.83
C ASP A 85 10.25 2.38 -10.48
N TRP A 86 9.40 3.36 -10.13
CA TRP A 86 8.00 3.09 -9.87
C TRP A 86 7.22 2.70 -11.13
N LYS A 87 7.51 3.34 -12.27
CA LYS A 87 6.91 2.96 -13.56
C LYS A 87 7.30 1.56 -13.98
N GLU A 88 8.55 1.16 -13.77
CA GLU A 88 9.01 -0.21 -14.05
C GLU A 88 8.23 -1.23 -13.21
N VAL A 89 7.99 -0.94 -11.93
CA VAL A 89 7.14 -1.79 -11.06
C VAL A 89 5.72 -1.89 -11.60
N LEU A 90 5.12 -0.77 -12.01
CA LEU A 90 3.76 -0.75 -12.55
C LEU A 90 3.65 -1.35 -13.97
N ALA A 91 4.77 -1.46 -14.69
CA ALA A 91 4.84 -2.09 -16.00
C ALA A 91 5.12 -3.60 -15.93
N ASP A 92 5.51 -4.12 -14.76
CA ASP A 92 5.71 -5.55 -14.54
C ASP A 92 4.34 -6.28 -14.54
N PRO A 93 4.05 -7.11 -15.56
CA PRO A 93 2.75 -7.77 -15.67
C PRO A 93 2.50 -8.76 -14.54
N ASP A 94 3.53 -9.40 -14.00
CA ASP A 94 3.40 -10.35 -12.89
C ASP A 94 3.07 -9.59 -11.59
N PHE A 95 3.73 -8.44 -11.37
CA PHE A 95 3.40 -7.58 -10.24
C PHE A 95 1.96 -7.08 -10.32
N VAL A 96 1.54 -6.52 -11.45
CA VAL A 96 0.19 -5.98 -11.62
C VAL A 96 -0.87 -7.07 -11.45
N LYS A 97 -0.64 -8.25 -12.01
CA LYS A 97 -1.57 -9.37 -11.91
C LYS A 97 -1.72 -9.86 -10.47
N ASP A 98 -0.61 -10.05 -9.76
CA ASP A 98 -0.63 -10.75 -8.48
C ASP A 98 -0.85 -9.78 -7.29
N VAL A 99 -0.47 -8.49 -7.43
CA VAL A 99 -0.58 -7.46 -6.38
C VAL A 99 -1.70 -6.46 -6.66
N GLY A 100 -2.02 -6.17 -7.92
CA GLY A 100 -3.03 -5.15 -8.29
C GLY A 100 -4.48 -5.54 -7.98
N ALA A 101 -4.74 -6.78 -7.60
CA ALA A 101 -6.06 -7.28 -7.22
C ALA A 101 -6.22 -7.28 -5.69
N ILE A 102 -6.78 -6.20 -5.12
CA ILE A 102 -7.31 -6.19 -3.74
C ILE A 102 -8.72 -5.61 -3.75
#